data_AF-A0A7Y9J1J1-F1
#
_entry.id   AF-A0A7Y9J1J1-F1
#
_cell.length_a   1.000
_cell.length_b   1.000
_cell.length_c   1.000
_cell.angle_alpha   90.00
_cell.angle_beta   90.00
_cell.angle_gamma   90.00
#
_symmetry.space_group_name_H-M   'P 1'
#
loop_
_entity.id
_entity.type
_entity.pdbx_description
1 polymer ?
#
loop_
_entity_poly.entity_id
_entity_poly.type
_entity_poly.pdbx_seq_one_letter_code
_entity_poly.pdbx_strand_id
1 'polypeptide(L)'
;MRPELHRYRVTVIAHRRAPVSHLPAAPARAESGIVHVRTLRAPDPALARDLALVHVHAESALVADVRVGVDAVLVERLRWGRPPVRELDSRRVAVVR
;
A
#
# COMPACT_ATOMS: atom_id res chain seq x y z
N MET A 1 2.21 -9.85 29.47
CA MET A 1 1.94 -8.46 29.05
C MET A 1 1.09 -8.49 27.79
N ARG A 2 -0.03 -7.75 27.73
CA ARG A 2 -0.78 -7.58 26.48
C ARG A 2 -0.13 -6.45 25.66
N PRO A 3 0.13 -6.63 24.36
CA PRO A 3 0.70 -5.55 23.55
C PRO A 3 -0.29 -4.39 23.46
N GLU A 4 0.21 -3.16 23.66
CA GLU A 4 -0.61 -1.96 23.52
C GLU A 4 -0.95 -1.74 22.04
N LEU A 5 -2.25 -1.64 21.72
CA LEU A 5 -2.69 -1.45 20.34
C LEU A 5 -2.81 0.04 20.03
N HIS A 6 -2.23 0.45 18.91
CA HIS A 6 -2.31 1.81 18.39
C HIS A 6 -3.11 1.84 17.09
N ARG A 7 -3.69 3.01 16.77
CA ARG A 7 -4.44 3.23 15.54
C ARG A 7 -3.52 3.84 14.49
N TYR A 8 -3.49 3.26 13.29
CA TYR A 8 -2.68 3.73 12.17
C TYR A 8 -3.57 3.99 10.96
N ARG A 9 -3.31 5.08 10.25
CA ARG A 9 -3.76 5.30 8.87
C ARG A 9 -2.65 4.81 7.94
N VAL A 10 -2.94 3.85 7.09
CA VAL A 10 -2.00 3.31 6.11
C VAL A 10 -2.51 3.65 4.72
N THR A 11 -1.68 4.35 3.94
CA THR A 11 -1.94 4.70 2.55
C THR A 11 -0.99 3.92 1.66
N VAL A 12 -1.52 3.03 0.83
CA VAL A 12 -0.77 2.23 -0.13
C VAL A 12 -1.00 2.83 -1.52
N ILE A 13 0.09 3.16 -2.20
CA ILE A 13 0.09 3.56 -3.61
C ILE A 13 0.58 2.35 -4.40
N ALA A 14 -0.26 1.84 -5.29
CA ALA A 14 -0.02 0.63 -6.05
C ALA A 14 -0.39 0.81 -7.51
N HIS A 15 0.16 0.03 -8.43
CA HIS A 15 -0.17 0.04 -9.85
C HIS A 15 -0.55 -1.36 -10.33
N ARG A 16 -1.41 -1.42 -11.34
CA ARG A 16 -1.69 -2.69 -12.04
C ARG A 16 -0.52 -3.01 -12.97
N ARG A 17 0.02 -4.22 -12.87
CA ARG A 17 0.97 -4.75 -13.85
C ARG A 17 0.22 -5.66 -14.81
N ALA A 18 -0.36 -5.08 -15.86
CA ALA A 18 -0.85 -5.88 -16.97
C ALA A 18 0.35 -6.52 -17.70
N PRO A 19 0.33 -7.83 -18.01
CA PRO A 19 1.33 -8.39 -18.91
C PRO A 19 1.22 -7.68 -20.27
N VAL A 20 2.34 -7.14 -20.75
CA VAL A 20 2.46 -6.36 -22.00
C VAL A 20 2.04 -7.17 -23.25
N SER A 21 1.77 -8.47 -23.11
CA SER A 21 1.48 -9.40 -24.21
C SER A 21 0.06 -9.34 -24.80
N HIS A 22 -0.87 -8.53 -24.27
CA HIS A 22 -2.26 -8.51 -24.75
C HIS A 22 -2.84 -7.13 -25.13
N LEU A 23 -2.04 -6.07 -25.18
CA LEU A 23 -2.53 -4.75 -25.58
C LEU A 23 -2.03 -4.37 -26.98
N PRO A 24 -2.91 -4.27 -28.00
CA PRO A 24 -2.51 -3.76 -29.30
C PRO A 24 -2.31 -2.24 -29.17
N ALA A 25 -1.07 -1.80 -29.38
CA ALA A 25 -0.70 -0.43 -29.77
C ALA A 25 -1.34 0.73 -28.97
N ALA A 26 -1.04 0.81 -27.68
CA ALA A 26 -1.01 2.10 -27.00
C ALA A 26 0.32 2.20 -26.23
N PRO A 27 0.99 3.38 -26.20
CA PRO A 27 2.20 3.52 -25.40
C PRO A 27 1.83 3.12 -23.98
N ALA A 28 2.55 2.16 -23.42
CA ALA A 28 2.39 1.65 -22.05
C ALA A 28 2.63 2.78 -21.04
N ARG A 29 1.70 3.74 -20.98
CA ARG A 29 1.58 4.71 -19.92
C ARG A 29 1.21 3.87 -18.71
N ALA A 30 2.14 3.79 -17.76
CA ALA A 30 1.92 3.19 -16.45
C ALA A 30 0.51 3.58 -15.97
N GLU A 31 -0.42 2.63 -16.04
CA GLU A 31 -1.81 2.87 -15.72
C GLU A 31 -1.87 3.30 -14.25
N SER A 32 -2.56 4.42 -14.02
CA SER A 32 -2.64 5.18 -12.78
C SER A 32 -2.38 4.42 -11.47
N GLY A 33 -1.59 5.03 -10.58
CA GLY A 33 -1.43 4.55 -9.20
C GLY A 33 -2.78 4.50 -8.47
N ILE A 34 -3.25 3.28 -8.16
CA ILE A 34 -4.36 2.99 -7.27
C ILE A 34 -3.94 3.32 -5.84
N VAL A 35 -4.71 4.18 -5.18
CA VAL A 35 -4.47 4.57 -3.79
C VAL A 35 -5.46 3.85 -2.88
N HIS A 36 -4.95 2.98 -2.00
CA HIS A 36 -5.73 2.33 -0.96
C HIS A 36 -5.44 2.99 0.39
N VAL A 37 -6.48 3.50 1.06
CA VAL A 37 -6.36 4.09 2.40
C VAL A 37 -7.12 3.22 3.40
N ARG A 38 -6.41 2.72 4.41
CA ARG A 38 -6.96 1.87 5.47
C ARG A 38 -6.64 2.43 6.83
N THR A 39 -7.56 2.25 7.78
CA THR A 39 -7.30 2.54 9.18
C THR A 39 -7.28 1.25 9.96
N LEU A 40 -6.14 0.91 10.55
CA LEU A 40 -5.89 -0.38 11.20
C LEU A 40 -5.49 -0.18 12.66
N ARG A 41 -5.68 -1.22 13.48
CA ARG A 41 -5.12 -1.29 14.84
C ARG A 41 -3.99 -2.31 14.84
N ALA A 42 -2.83 -1.90 15.33
CA ALA A 42 -1.64 -2.75 15.38
C ALA A 42 -0.77 -2.36 16.59
N PRO A 43 0.08 -3.26 17.09
CA PRO A 43 1.03 -2.94 18.16
C PRO A 43 2.17 -2.03 17.66
N ASP A 44 2.49 -2.10 16.37
CA ASP A 44 3.59 -1.35 15.75
C ASP A 44 3.25 -0.96 14.29
N PRO A 45 3.97 0.01 13.70
CA PRO A 45 3.73 0.48 12.34
C PRO A 45 4.04 -0.58 11.26
N ALA A 46 4.95 -1.53 11.50
CA ALA A 46 5.32 -2.54 10.54
C ALA A 46 4.19 -3.56 10.35
N LEU A 47 3.56 -4.00 11.45
CA LEU A 47 2.40 -4.87 11.37
C LEU A 47 1.20 -4.16 10.73
N ALA A 48 1.00 -2.87 11.01
CA ALA A 48 -0.04 -2.08 10.32
C ALA A 48 0.19 -2.06 8.79
N ARG A 49 1.45 -1.89 8.37
CA ARG A 49 1.86 -1.93 6.95
C ARG A 49 1.54 -3.29 6.34
N ASP A 50 2.00 -4.36 6.96
CA ASP A 50 1.88 -5.71 6.40
C ASP A 50 0.41 -6.14 6.31
N LEU A 51 -0.41 -5.81 7.31
CA LEU A 51 -1.85 -6.01 7.27
C LEU A 51 -2.49 -5.24 6.10
N ALA A 52 -2.12 -3.98 5.86
CA ALA A 52 -2.64 -3.20 4.74
C ALA A 52 -2.25 -3.81 3.39
N LEU A 53 -1.00 -4.28 3.25
CA LEU A 53 -0.50 -4.93 2.03
C LEU A 53 -1.24 -6.23 1.73
N VAL A 54 -1.50 -7.05 2.75
CA VAL A 54 -2.30 -8.28 2.58
C VAL A 54 -3.70 -7.96 2.06
N HIS A 55 -4.35 -6.92 2.59
CA HIS A 55 -5.67 -6.50 2.10
C HIS A 55 -5.61 -6.04 0.65
N VAL A 56 -4.63 -5.21 0.29
CA VAL A 56 -4.47 -4.74 -1.11
C VAL A 56 -4.27 -5.91 -2.06
N HIS A 57 -3.43 -6.88 -1.71
CA HIS A 57 -3.21 -8.07 -2.53
C HIS A 57 -4.45 -8.97 -2.62
N ALA A 58 -5.16 -9.18 -1.51
CA ALA A 58 -6.38 -9.97 -1.50
C ALA A 58 -7.50 -9.32 -2.34
N GLU A 59 -7.74 -8.02 -2.18
CA GLU A 59 -8.73 -7.28 -2.97
C GLU A 59 -8.37 -7.30 -4.46
N SER A 60 -7.09 -7.15 -4.79
CA SER A 60 -6.62 -7.21 -6.17
C SER A 60 -6.87 -8.57 -6.81
N ALA A 61 -6.60 -9.66 -6.07
CA ALA A 61 -6.82 -11.03 -6.53
C ALA A 61 -8.32 -11.34 -6.80
N LEU A 62 -9.24 -10.63 -6.13
CA LEU A 62 -10.68 -10.80 -6.36
C LEU A 62 -11.18 -10.11 -7.63
N VAL A 63 -10.48 -9.08 -8.12
CA VAL A 63 -10.96 -8.24 -9.23
C VAL A 63 -10.38 -8.69 -10.58
N ALA A 64 -9.13 -9.13 -10.61
CA ALA A 64 -8.49 -9.61 -11.83
C ALA A 64 -7.25 -10.46 -11.54
N ASP A 65 -6.88 -11.34 -12.47
CA ASP A 65 -5.63 -12.13 -12.43
C ASP A 65 -4.37 -11.28 -12.72
N VAL A 66 -4.45 -9.98 -12.46
CA VAL A 66 -3.43 -8.99 -12.74
C VAL A 66 -2.64 -8.74 -11.47
N ARG A 67 -1.32 -8.92 -11.53
CA ARG A 67 -0.44 -8.65 -10.39
C ARG A 67 -0.44 -7.15 -10.09
N VAL A 68 -0.69 -6.79 -8.84
CA VAL A 68 -0.57 -5.40 -8.36
C VAL A 68 0.82 -5.20 -7.76
N GLY A 69 1.56 -4.22 -8.31
CA GLY A 69 2.82 -3.76 -7.75
C GLY A 69 2.57 -2.62 -6.77
N VAL A 70 3.30 -2.60 -5.65
CA VAL A 70 3.20 -1.50 -4.67
C VAL A 70 4.39 -0.57 -4.86
N ASP A 71 4.10 0.72 -5.07
CA ASP A 71 5.10 1.76 -5.28
C ASP A 71 5.54 2.39 -3.95
N ALA A 72 4.58 2.68 -3.08
CA ALA A 72 4.86 3.33 -1.81
C ALA A 72 3.81 2.95 -0.75
N VAL A 73 4.24 2.97 0.51
CA VAL A 73 3.35 2.84 1.66
C VAL A 73 3.69 3.93 2.67
N LEU A 74 2.68 4.72 3.03
CA LEU A 74 2.75 5.70 4.11
C LEU A 74 2.00 5.15 5.32
N VAL A 75 2.65 5.15 6.49
CA VAL A 75 2.03 4.75 7.75
C VAL A 75 1.99 5.96 8.67
N GLU A 76 0.81 6.29 9.17
CA GLU A 76 0.58 7.45 10.04
C GLU A 76 -0.06 7.00 11.34
N ARG A 77 0.63 7.19 12.47
CA ARG A 77 0.03 6.91 13.78
C ARG A 77 -0.98 8.00 14.13
N LEU A 78 -2.23 7.57 14.34
CA LEU A 78 -3.31 8.45 14.76
C LEU A 78 -3.33 8.58 16.29
N ARG A 79 -3.34 9.81 16.78
CA ARG A 79 -3.47 10.14 18.21
C ARG A 79 -4.62 11.13 18.36
N TRP A 80 -5.45 10.93 19.39
CA TRP A 80 -6.56 11.84 19.65
C TRP A 80 -6.03 13.24 20.00
N GLY A 81 -6.56 14.27 19.34
CA GLY A 81 -6.17 15.67 19.59
C GLY A 81 -4.75 16.07 19.18
N ARG A 82 -4.03 15.24 18.39
CA ARG A 82 -2.69 15.57 17.87
C ARG A 82 -2.60 15.29 16.36
N PRO A 83 -1.77 16.04 15.61
CA PRO A 83 -1.55 15.74 14.20
C PRO A 83 -0.93 14.34 14.02
N PRO A 84 -1.25 13.65 12.92
CA PRO A 84 -0.70 12.33 12.64
C PRO A 84 0.82 12.38 12.52
N VAL A 85 1.51 11.42 13.15
CA VAL A 85 2.96 11.26 13.00
C VAL A 85 3.20 10.38 11.78
N ARG A 86 3.90 10.92 10.77
CA ARG A 86 4.22 10.23 9.53
C ARG A 86 5.48 9.38 9.69
N GLU A 87 5.35 8.11 9.37
CA GLU A 87 6.44 7.17 9.25
C GLU A 87 6.44 6.70 7.79
N LEU A 88 7.30 7.34 6.99
CA LEU A 88 7.45 7.00 5.57
C LEU A 88 8.40 5.81 5.46
N ASP A 89 7.90 4.68 4.95
CA ASP A 89 8.75 3.52 4.69
C ASP A 89 9.39 3.66 3.31
N SER A 90 10.64 4.11 3.28
CA SER A 90 11.43 4.29 2.06
C SER A 90 12.10 2.99 1.57
N ARG A 91 11.86 1.83 2.21
CA ARG A 91 12.63 0.59 1.96
C ARG A 91 12.40 -0.07 0.59
N ARG A 92 11.60 0.51 -0.30
CA ARG A 92 11.55 0.16 -1.73
C ARG A 92 11.32 1.37 -2.64
N VAL A 93 12.17 2.39 -2.57
CA VAL A 93 12.53 3.10 -3.81
C VAL A 93 13.56 2.23 -4.52
N ALA A 94 13.12 1.14 -5.13
CA ALA A 94 13.96 0.45 -6.10
C ALA A 94 14.05 1.37 -7.32
N VAL A 95 15.15 2.14 -7.40
CA VAL A 95 15.58 2.81 -8.63
C VAL A 95 15.70 1.73 -9.69
N VAL A 96 14.81 1.75 -10.68
CA VAL A 96 15.03 1.03 -11.93
C VAL A 96 15.40 2.10 -12.94
N ARG A 97 16.69 2.11 -13.30
CA ARG A 97 17.22 2.82 -14.47
C ARG A 97 16.64 2.24 -15.74
#